data_AF-A0A850JPE2-F1
#
_entry.id   AF-A0A850JPE2-F1
#
_cell.length_a   1.000
_cell.length_b   1.000
_cell.length_c   1.000
_cell.angle_alpha   90.00
_cell.angle_beta   90.00
_cell.angle_gamma   90.00
#
_symmetry.space_group_name_H-M   'P 1'
#
loop_
_entity.id
_entity.type
_entity.pdbx_description
1 polymer ?
#
loop_
_entity_poly.entity_id
_entity_poly.type
_entity_poly.pdbx_seq_one_letter_code
_entity_poly.pdbx_strand_id
1 'polypeptide(L)'
;MRWPVGMGLAAWRWLRRSRGVPRRRLHTEVESEIDRLPQRGGDRVQGPRQGVGPLYQRRYTVRIAGSPLTAAELIDRVAADLNAASPVEVAVFDKTSGASRPLAIGDEYVVHMPGPWNCPVRVVERAPASFRLVTLSGHLEAGEIEFRVDEAREDGLVFIIESWARSGDRLAEILYEGVGIAKEMQLHMWTHFCTRVAELSGGTMIGDVEVQTERVDVADAGQGQQLVEHAVTAAFARTFALAARLRDRPLHPKGLVFDAALVLHGTSQHWGVPFLDERTELRGEVRLSRAIGLPPPLPDLLGLALRWRQPSTGDAGAEATAELLLATTGHTTLGRHLLRPATHWSPTFYGSLLAYQAGDRRILLGAVARRHQTVPADLAALARSVDEQPLLLDLVVATGFGPWERFGELRILGPARGDDHESMRFNPARNPIRGLPPAGLFQQVRGPTYDAVQHTARRTGDPRPAQRRQPERTAP
;
A
#
# COMPACT_ATOMS: atom_id res chain seq x y z
N MET A 1 -12.44 8.37 -21.70
CA MET A 1 -11.10 7.90 -21.30
C MET A 1 -10.60 6.90 -22.33
N ARG A 2 -9.77 7.32 -23.28
CA ARG A 2 -9.12 6.44 -24.26
C ARG A 2 -7.69 6.19 -23.75
N TRP A 3 -7.41 4.99 -23.26
CA TRP A 3 -6.04 4.55 -22.97
C TRP A 3 -5.72 3.35 -23.86
N PRO A 4 -4.71 3.43 -24.75
CA PRO A 4 -4.38 2.32 -25.64
C PRO A 4 -3.59 1.24 -24.89
N VAL A 5 -3.93 -0.01 -25.20
CA VAL A 5 -3.39 -1.29 -24.67
C VAL A 5 -1.85 -1.41 -24.70
N GLY A 6 -1.14 -0.52 -25.41
CA GLY A 6 0.32 -0.55 -25.58
C GLY A 6 1.16 -0.11 -24.38
N MET A 7 0.63 0.68 -23.44
CA MET A 7 1.43 1.24 -22.34
C MET A 7 1.86 0.21 -21.28
N GLY A 8 1.04 -0.81 -21.01
CA GLY A 8 1.41 -1.87 -20.05
C GLY A 8 2.63 -2.69 -20.50
N LEU A 9 2.76 -2.89 -21.81
CA LEU A 9 3.92 -3.54 -22.43
C LEU A 9 5.16 -2.62 -22.43
N ALA A 10 4.98 -1.32 -22.63
CA ALA A 10 6.06 -0.33 -22.56
C ALA A 10 6.64 -0.23 -21.13
N ALA A 11 5.78 -0.10 -20.12
CA ALA A 11 6.16 -0.10 -18.72
C ALA A 11 6.88 -1.40 -18.31
N TRP A 12 6.43 -2.55 -18.79
CA TRP A 12 7.06 -3.85 -18.54
C TRP A 12 8.43 -4.02 -19.21
N ARG A 13 8.58 -3.56 -20.47
CA ARG A 13 9.88 -3.58 -21.16
C ARG A 13 10.89 -2.66 -20.46
N TRP A 14 10.43 -1.51 -19.99
CA TRP A 14 11.22 -0.56 -19.22
C TRP A 14 11.67 -1.15 -17.87
N LEU A 15 10.76 -1.70 -17.07
CA LEU A 15 11.07 -2.39 -15.79
C LEU A 15 12.08 -3.53 -15.93
N ARG A 16 12.09 -4.24 -17.07
CA ARG A 16 13.09 -5.29 -17.35
C ARG A 16 14.47 -4.74 -17.70
N ARG A 17 14.56 -3.61 -18.39
CA ARG A 17 15.85 -3.01 -18.81
C ARG A 17 16.58 -2.30 -17.67
N SER A 18 15.85 -1.80 -16.67
CA SER A 18 16.40 -0.97 -15.60
C SER A 18 17.04 -1.71 -14.42
N ARG A 19 17.18 -3.05 -14.48
CA ARG A 19 17.71 -3.90 -13.39
C ARG A 19 19.22 -3.75 -13.11
N GLY A 20 19.89 -2.74 -13.67
CA GLY A 20 21.36 -2.60 -13.63
C GLY A 20 21.91 -1.31 -13.01
N VAL A 21 21.09 -0.38 -12.49
CA VAL A 21 21.61 0.93 -12.02
C VAL A 21 22.42 0.77 -10.73
N PRO A 22 23.73 1.08 -10.73
CA PRO A 22 24.57 1.01 -9.54
C PRO A 22 24.11 2.05 -8.51
N ARG A 23 23.81 1.60 -7.28
CA ARG A 23 23.38 2.48 -6.18
C ARG A 23 24.56 2.70 -5.25
N ARG A 24 25.15 3.88 -5.27
CA ARG A 24 26.21 4.21 -4.30
C ARG A 24 25.57 4.93 -3.12
N ARG A 25 25.65 4.33 -1.94
CA ARG A 25 25.34 5.01 -0.68
C ARG A 25 26.56 5.85 -0.33
N LEU A 26 26.43 7.16 -0.46
CA LEU A 26 27.37 8.11 0.15
C LEU A 26 26.74 8.59 1.45
N HIS A 27 27.56 8.59 2.50
CA HIS A 27 27.24 9.16 3.80
C HIS A 27 27.89 10.54 3.81
N THR A 28 27.08 11.57 3.73
CA THR A 28 27.46 12.94 4.05
C THR A 28 26.38 13.43 4.98
N GLU A 29 26.74 13.96 6.15
CA GLU A 29 25.77 14.45 7.13
C GLU A 29 25.03 15.68 6.57
N VAL A 30 23.79 15.53 6.08
CA VAL A 30 22.96 16.67 5.63
C VAL A 30 21.90 17.02 6.67
N GLU A 31 22.35 17.31 7.88
CA GLU A 31 21.49 17.98 8.87
C GLU A 31 21.30 19.49 8.53
N SER A 32 22.01 20.04 7.54
CA SER A 32 22.18 21.51 7.37
C SER A 32 21.62 22.17 6.09
N GLU A 33 20.94 21.50 5.16
CA GLU A 33 20.47 22.13 3.90
C GLU A 33 18.97 22.45 3.82
N ILE A 34 18.13 21.90 4.72
CA ILE A 34 16.70 22.28 4.81
C ILE A 34 16.53 23.75 5.14
N ASP A 35 17.44 24.32 5.93
CA ASP A 35 17.43 25.75 6.28
C ASP A 35 17.90 26.64 5.13
N ARG A 36 18.48 26.08 4.06
CA ARG A 36 18.87 26.82 2.86
C ARG A 36 17.76 26.89 1.81
N LEU A 37 16.74 26.02 1.88
CA LEU A 37 15.60 26.10 0.98
C LEU A 37 14.75 27.33 1.35
N PRO A 38 14.57 28.30 0.43
CA PRO A 38 13.78 29.49 0.71
C PRO A 38 12.36 29.10 1.11
N GLN A 39 11.80 29.77 2.11
CA GLN A 39 10.39 29.58 2.47
C GLN A 39 9.52 30.10 1.32
N ARG A 40 8.89 29.17 0.61
CA ARG A 40 7.94 29.49 -0.46
C ARG A 40 6.54 29.63 0.15
N GLY A 41 6.01 30.85 0.16
CA GLY A 41 4.63 31.12 0.60
C GLY A 41 3.61 30.85 -0.50
N GLY A 42 2.35 30.63 -0.11
CA GLY A 42 1.19 30.52 -1.01
C GLY A 42 0.22 29.42 -0.60
N ASP A 43 -1.08 29.67 -0.73
CA ASP A 43 -2.17 28.86 -0.15
C ASP A 43 -2.20 27.38 -0.58
N ARG A 44 -1.54 27.03 -1.69
CA ARG A 44 -1.48 25.66 -2.23
C ARG A 44 -0.08 25.06 -2.20
N VAL A 45 0.93 25.76 -1.71
CA VAL A 45 2.30 25.24 -1.67
C VAL A 45 2.40 24.18 -0.57
N GLN A 46 2.96 23.02 -0.94
CA GLN A 46 3.22 21.89 -0.05
C GLN A 46 4.74 21.66 0.01
N GLY A 47 5.49 22.50 0.69
CA GLY A 47 6.95 22.40 0.81
C GLY A 47 7.42 21.39 1.87
N PRO A 48 8.73 21.08 1.94
CA PRO A 48 9.28 20.05 2.82
C PRO A 48 8.85 20.14 4.29
N ARG A 49 8.72 21.36 4.84
CA ARG A 49 8.34 21.57 6.26
C ARG A 49 6.90 21.19 6.58
N GLN A 50 6.02 21.12 5.58
CA GLN A 50 4.61 20.73 5.75
C GLN A 50 4.41 19.22 5.65
N GLY A 51 5.42 18.47 5.19
CA GLY A 51 5.36 17.02 5.11
C GLY A 51 5.65 16.33 6.43
N VAL A 52 5.38 15.02 6.45
CA VAL A 52 5.57 14.15 7.61
C VAL A 52 6.65 13.11 7.36
N GLY A 53 7.21 12.59 8.46
CA GLY A 53 8.21 11.54 8.41
C GLY A 53 9.62 12.05 8.10
N PRO A 54 10.54 11.15 7.71
CA PRO A 54 11.92 11.52 7.38
C PRO A 54 11.99 12.37 6.12
N LEU A 55 13.02 13.21 6.03
CA LEU A 55 13.37 13.86 4.77
C LEU A 55 14.14 12.87 3.89
N TYR A 56 13.76 12.78 2.63
CA TYR A 56 14.55 12.11 1.60
C TYR A 56 15.19 13.14 0.67
N GLN A 57 16.50 13.07 0.52
CA GLN A 57 17.24 13.75 -0.53
C GLN A 57 17.63 12.74 -1.60
N ARG A 58 17.34 13.03 -2.86
CA ARG A 58 17.70 12.17 -3.99
C ARG A 58 18.41 12.99 -5.03
N ARG A 59 19.59 12.53 -5.46
CA ARG A 59 20.37 13.16 -6.52
C ARG A 59 20.61 12.15 -7.64
N TYR A 60 20.27 12.55 -8.85
CA TYR A 60 20.49 11.81 -10.09
C TYR A 60 21.46 12.61 -10.94
N THR A 61 22.57 12.01 -11.33
CA THR A 61 23.64 12.70 -12.05
C THR A 61 24.02 11.94 -13.30
N VAL A 62 24.10 12.65 -14.42
CA VAL A 62 24.60 12.12 -15.69
C VAL A 62 25.67 13.06 -16.25
N ARG A 63 26.77 12.47 -16.69
CA ARG A 63 27.86 13.19 -17.36
C ARG A 63 27.70 13.06 -18.86
N ILE A 64 27.91 14.15 -19.57
CA ILE A 64 27.70 14.27 -21.00
C ILE A 64 28.97 14.86 -21.60
N ALA A 65 29.56 14.20 -22.59
CA ALA A 65 30.71 14.71 -23.33
C ALA A 65 30.32 15.10 -24.75
N GLY A 66 30.99 16.11 -25.32
CA GLY A 66 30.84 16.48 -26.73
C GLY A 66 29.45 17.01 -27.09
N SER A 67 28.72 17.60 -26.13
CA SER A 67 27.47 18.29 -26.46
C SER A 67 27.79 19.61 -27.17
N PRO A 68 27.13 19.94 -28.29
CA PRO A 68 27.30 21.23 -28.97
C PRO A 68 26.62 22.40 -28.23
N LEU A 69 26.16 22.19 -27.00
CA LEU A 69 25.31 23.12 -26.27
C LEU A 69 25.97 23.55 -24.99
N THR A 70 25.69 24.77 -24.59
CA THR A 70 25.98 25.27 -23.25
C THR A 70 24.99 24.71 -22.22
N ALA A 71 25.35 24.83 -20.94
CA ALA A 71 24.46 24.45 -19.83
C ALA A 71 23.10 25.17 -19.90
N ALA A 72 23.11 26.47 -20.26
CA ALA A 72 21.91 27.27 -20.39
C ALA A 72 21.02 26.81 -21.56
N GLU A 73 21.60 26.55 -22.72
CA GLU A 73 20.86 26.08 -23.89
C GLU A 73 20.24 24.69 -23.69
N LEU A 74 20.94 23.80 -22.96
CA LEU A 74 20.39 22.50 -22.62
C LEU A 74 19.19 22.65 -21.67
N ILE A 75 19.28 23.49 -20.65
CA ILE A 75 18.16 23.78 -19.75
C ILE A 75 17.00 24.44 -20.48
N ASP A 76 17.25 25.40 -21.37
CA ASP A 76 16.22 26.02 -22.19
C ASP A 76 15.46 24.99 -23.01
N ARG A 77 16.16 23.99 -23.56
CA ARG A 77 15.53 22.92 -24.34
C ARG A 77 14.70 21.97 -23.50
N VAL A 78 15.16 21.61 -22.30
CA VAL A 78 14.39 20.80 -21.35
C VAL A 78 13.16 21.58 -20.86
N ALA A 79 13.32 22.87 -20.56
CA ALA A 79 12.26 23.76 -20.11
C ALA A 79 11.21 24.06 -21.21
N ALA A 80 11.59 23.98 -22.49
CA ALA A 80 10.66 24.11 -23.61
C ALA A 80 9.70 22.92 -23.72
N ASP A 81 10.15 21.71 -23.36
CA ASP A 81 9.33 20.51 -23.37
C ASP A 81 9.80 19.45 -22.36
N LEU A 82 9.23 19.47 -21.16
CA LEU A 82 9.53 18.48 -20.11
C LEU A 82 9.19 17.04 -20.57
N ASN A 83 8.20 16.88 -21.45
CA ASN A 83 7.81 15.57 -21.96
C ASN A 83 8.79 14.99 -22.97
N ALA A 84 9.67 15.81 -23.57
CA ALA A 84 10.74 15.33 -24.45
C ALA A 84 11.80 14.52 -23.68
N ALA A 85 11.97 14.82 -22.39
CA ALA A 85 12.84 14.11 -21.46
C ALA A 85 12.10 13.08 -20.60
N SER A 86 10.80 13.25 -20.36
CA SER A 86 10.00 12.31 -19.59
C SER A 86 9.71 11.00 -20.35
N PRO A 87 9.66 9.83 -19.68
CA PRO A 87 9.05 8.64 -20.26
C PRO A 87 7.54 8.85 -20.36
N VAL A 88 7.05 9.41 -21.47
CA VAL A 88 5.62 9.79 -21.65
C VAL A 88 4.65 8.62 -21.51
N GLU A 89 5.12 7.38 -21.59
CA GLU A 89 4.32 6.18 -21.30
C GLU A 89 4.01 6.01 -19.80
N VAL A 90 4.70 6.75 -18.92
CA VAL A 90 4.66 6.62 -17.45
C VAL A 90 4.52 7.98 -16.74
N ALA A 91 5.01 9.07 -17.30
CA ALA A 91 4.91 10.39 -16.68
C ALA A 91 4.66 11.44 -17.75
N VAL A 92 3.47 12.06 -17.71
CA VAL A 92 3.12 13.15 -18.62
C VAL A 92 2.97 14.43 -17.81
N PHE A 93 3.79 15.43 -18.13
CA PHE A 93 3.69 16.79 -17.62
C PHE A 93 2.63 17.52 -18.43
N ASP A 94 1.46 17.74 -17.82
CA ASP A 94 0.41 18.57 -18.40
C ASP A 94 0.45 19.96 -17.77
N LYS A 95 0.52 21.01 -18.60
CA LYS A 95 0.59 22.39 -18.12
C LYS A 95 -0.82 22.89 -17.86
N THR A 96 -1.16 23.12 -16.60
CA THR A 96 -2.51 23.50 -16.18
C THR A 96 -2.68 25.01 -16.00
N SER A 97 -1.59 25.75 -15.83
CA SER A 97 -1.60 27.22 -15.71
C SER A 97 -0.32 27.82 -16.28
N GLY A 98 -0.43 28.99 -16.93
CA GLY A 98 0.68 29.71 -17.55
C GLY A 98 0.58 29.89 -19.06
N ALA A 99 1.55 30.60 -19.66
CA ALA A 99 1.65 30.73 -21.12
C ALA A 99 2.04 29.39 -21.76
N SER A 100 1.75 29.19 -23.05
CA SER A 100 1.94 27.87 -23.69
C SER A 100 3.37 27.34 -23.60
N ARG A 101 4.39 28.14 -23.95
CA ARG A 101 5.85 27.85 -23.81
C ARG A 101 6.63 29.18 -23.85
N PRO A 102 7.85 29.26 -23.26
CA PRO A 102 8.55 28.27 -22.44
C PRO A 102 8.08 28.26 -20.97
N LEU A 103 8.67 27.36 -20.16
CA LEU A 103 8.47 27.28 -18.71
C LEU A 103 8.90 28.58 -18.01
N ALA A 104 8.00 29.16 -17.22
CA ALA A 104 8.16 30.42 -16.49
C ALA A 104 7.77 30.27 -15.01
N ILE A 105 8.31 31.14 -14.16
CA ILE A 105 7.97 31.18 -12.73
C ILE A 105 6.47 31.42 -12.56
N GLY A 106 5.82 30.62 -11.72
CA GLY A 106 4.38 30.66 -11.46
C GLY A 106 3.56 29.66 -12.27
N ASP A 107 4.12 29.09 -13.35
CA ASP A 107 3.45 28.06 -14.14
C ASP A 107 3.14 26.82 -13.28
N GLU A 108 1.95 26.26 -13.45
CA GLU A 108 1.52 25.03 -12.77
C GLU A 108 1.43 23.88 -13.76
N TYR A 109 1.88 22.72 -13.30
CA TYR A 109 1.82 21.46 -14.04
C TYR A 109 1.15 20.40 -13.18
N VAL A 110 0.45 19.47 -13.81
CA VAL A 110 0.08 18.19 -13.21
C VAL A 110 0.88 17.11 -13.89
N VAL A 111 1.70 16.40 -13.11
CA VAL A 111 2.41 15.22 -13.59
C VAL A 111 1.49 14.02 -13.40
N HIS A 112 1.02 13.45 -14.50
CA HIS A 112 0.17 12.26 -14.49
C HIS A 112 1.03 11.00 -14.42
N MET A 113 0.83 10.20 -13.37
CA MET A 113 1.51 8.92 -13.16
C MET A 113 0.51 7.74 -13.27
N PRO A 114 0.93 6.51 -13.62
CA PRO A 114 0.06 5.36 -13.76
C PRO A 114 -0.80 5.11 -12.52
N GLY A 115 -2.12 5.22 -12.67
CA GLY A 115 -3.09 5.08 -11.58
C GLY A 115 -3.86 6.37 -11.33
N PRO A 116 -4.51 6.53 -10.16
CA PRO A 116 -5.26 7.73 -9.82
C PRO A 116 -4.37 8.90 -9.34
N TRP A 117 -3.07 8.87 -9.64
CA TRP A 117 -2.08 9.76 -9.02
C TRP A 117 -1.87 11.00 -9.90
N ASN A 118 -2.30 12.14 -9.38
CA ASN A 118 -1.99 13.46 -9.92
C ASN A 118 -0.93 14.10 -9.03
N CYS A 119 0.18 14.52 -9.62
CA CYS A 119 1.27 15.16 -8.91
C CYS A 119 1.34 16.64 -9.34
N PRO A 120 0.57 17.53 -8.68
CA PRO A 120 0.56 18.95 -9.01
C PRO A 120 1.83 19.65 -8.51
N VAL A 121 2.48 20.39 -9.39
CA VAL A 121 3.72 21.13 -9.11
C VAL A 121 3.65 22.53 -9.69
N ARG A 122 4.42 23.45 -9.12
CA ARG A 122 4.55 24.83 -9.62
C ARG A 122 6.01 25.19 -9.81
N VAL A 123 6.31 25.90 -10.89
CA VAL A 123 7.62 26.49 -11.11
C VAL A 123 7.84 27.63 -10.13
N VAL A 124 8.84 27.50 -9.27
CA VAL A 124 9.19 28.52 -8.27
C VAL A 124 10.48 29.25 -8.58
N GLU A 125 11.30 28.68 -9.45
CA GLU A 125 12.59 29.25 -9.81
C GLU A 125 12.95 28.93 -11.26
N ARG A 126 13.57 29.91 -11.92
CA ARG A 126 14.15 29.79 -13.24
C ARG A 126 15.42 30.63 -13.31
N ALA A 127 16.55 29.96 -13.45
CA ALA A 127 17.87 30.56 -13.65
C ALA A 127 18.44 30.09 -15.00
N PRO A 128 19.52 30.70 -15.55
CA PRO A 128 20.04 30.34 -16.86
C PRO A 128 20.29 28.84 -17.04
N ALA A 129 20.91 28.19 -16.04
CA ALA A 129 21.28 26.77 -16.07
C ALA A 129 20.51 25.91 -15.05
N SER A 130 19.36 26.39 -14.54
CA SER A 130 18.49 25.57 -13.67
C SER A 130 17.03 26.03 -13.64
N PHE A 131 16.15 25.14 -13.21
CA PHE A 131 14.79 25.49 -12.80
C PHE A 131 14.32 24.60 -11.65
N ARG A 132 13.34 25.07 -10.90
CA ARG A 132 12.83 24.37 -9.72
C ARG A 132 11.32 24.30 -9.70
N LEU A 133 10.83 23.14 -9.28
CA LEU A 133 9.42 22.87 -9.05
C LEU A 133 9.18 22.65 -7.56
N VAL A 134 8.11 23.22 -7.01
CA VAL A 134 7.59 22.91 -5.68
C VAL A 134 6.32 22.08 -5.81
N THR A 135 6.12 21.13 -4.90
CA THR A 135 4.87 20.37 -4.85
C THR A 135 3.71 21.21 -4.33
N LEU A 136 2.51 21.01 -4.88
CA LEU A 136 1.28 21.67 -4.45
C LEU A 136 0.38 20.72 -3.64
N SER A 137 -0.64 21.25 -2.96
CA SER A 137 -1.64 20.47 -2.24
C SER A 137 -2.26 19.38 -3.12
N GLY A 138 -2.34 18.17 -2.60
CA GLY A 138 -2.79 16.98 -3.33
C GLY A 138 -1.64 16.18 -3.97
N HIS A 139 -0.41 16.69 -3.91
CA HIS A 139 0.78 15.92 -4.24
C HIS A 139 1.11 14.91 -3.12
N LEU A 140 1.55 13.71 -3.48
CA LEU A 140 1.92 12.66 -2.51
C LEU A 140 3.19 12.99 -1.71
N GLU A 141 3.96 13.94 -2.19
CA GLU A 141 5.20 14.44 -1.58
C GLU A 141 5.06 15.89 -1.21
N ALA A 142 5.71 16.28 -0.11
CA ALA A 142 5.91 17.65 0.28
C ALA A 142 7.38 17.99 0.07
N GLY A 143 7.69 18.77 -0.95
CA GLY A 143 9.07 18.89 -1.41
C GLY A 143 9.31 19.90 -2.53
N GLU A 144 10.58 20.01 -2.86
CA GLU A 144 11.07 20.71 -4.05
C GLU A 144 11.94 19.76 -4.88
N ILE A 145 11.94 19.98 -6.19
CA ILE A 145 12.83 19.30 -7.13
C ILE A 145 13.47 20.32 -8.07
N GLU A 146 14.79 20.25 -8.17
CA GLU A 146 15.63 21.08 -9.00
C GLU A 146 16.21 20.29 -10.15
N PHE A 147 16.27 20.93 -11.31
CA PHE A 147 16.92 20.45 -12.52
C PHE A 147 18.00 21.46 -12.87
N ARG A 148 19.26 21.03 -12.92
CA ARG A 148 20.40 21.91 -13.19
C ARG A 148 21.43 21.27 -14.09
N VAL A 149 22.17 22.09 -14.83
CA VAL A 149 23.32 21.67 -15.62
C VAL A 149 24.55 22.45 -15.16
N ASP A 150 25.60 21.73 -14.80
CA ASP A 150 26.91 22.32 -14.53
C ASP A 150 27.86 22.06 -15.72
N GLU A 151 28.84 22.94 -15.91
CA GLU A 151 29.95 22.72 -16.83
C GLU A 151 31.08 21.92 -16.14
N ALA A 152 31.55 20.85 -16.79
CA ALA A 152 32.67 20.04 -16.34
C ALA A 152 34.00 20.54 -16.90
N ARG A 153 35.10 20.18 -16.23
CA ARG A 153 36.46 20.34 -16.78
C ARG A 153 36.58 19.41 -17.99
N GLU A 154 36.92 19.94 -19.17
CA GLU A 154 36.97 19.27 -20.51
C GLU A 154 35.68 19.36 -21.37
N ASP A 155 35.06 20.54 -21.48
CA ASP A 155 33.91 20.82 -22.36
C ASP A 155 32.75 19.82 -22.22
N GLY A 156 32.59 19.26 -21.03
CA GLY A 156 31.52 18.34 -20.67
C GLY A 156 30.39 19.05 -19.93
N LEU A 157 29.19 18.48 -19.97
CA LEU A 157 28.06 18.91 -19.16
C LEU A 157 27.75 17.87 -18.09
N VAL A 158 27.32 18.32 -16.92
CA VAL A 158 26.82 17.46 -15.84
C VAL A 158 25.38 17.85 -15.56
N PHE A 159 24.43 17.02 -15.99
CA PHE A 159 23.03 17.24 -15.68
C PHE A 159 22.67 16.55 -14.37
N ILE A 160 21.99 17.31 -13.50
CA ILE A 160 21.68 16.91 -12.14
C ILE A 160 20.19 17.18 -11.86
N ILE A 161 19.51 16.14 -11.39
CA ILE A 161 18.19 16.27 -10.78
C ILE A 161 18.37 16.07 -9.30
N GLU A 162 17.93 17.04 -8.51
CA GLU A 162 18.02 16.97 -7.06
C GLU A 162 16.65 17.22 -6.44
N SER A 163 16.17 16.29 -5.62
CA SER A 163 14.88 16.41 -4.94
C SER A 163 15.03 16.29 -3.44
N TRP A 164 14.27 17.13 -2.72
CA TRP A 164 14.13 17.12 -1.28
C TRP A 164 12.66 16.98 -0.94
N ALA A 165 12.28 15.84 -0.40
CA ALA A 165 10.86 15.54 -0.15
C ALA A 165 10.66 14.78 1.17
N ARG A 166 9.67 15.25 1.94
CA ARG A 166 8.98 14.46 2.97
C ARG A 166 7.68 13.90 2.38
N SER A 167 7.00 13.03 3.11
CA SER A 167 5.69 12.57 2.66
C SER A 167 4.64 13.67 2.78
N GLY A 168 3.75 13.81 1.79
CA GLY A 168 2.75 14.88 1.74
C GLY A 168 1.76 14.86 2.90
N ASP A 169 1.39 13.67 3.36
CA ASP A 169 0.59 13.44 4.56
C ASP A 169 0.89 12.04 5.15
N ARG A 170 0.33 11.72 6.33
CA ARG A 170 0.56 10.42 6.99
C ARG A 170 -0.02 9.22 6.21
N LEU A 171 -1.01 9.43 5.34
CA LEU A 171 -1.55 8.36 4.48
C LEU A 171 -0.60 8.06 3.32
N ALA A 172 0.01 9.09 2.74
CA ALA A 172 1.08 9.00 1.78
C ALA A 172 2.31 8.34 2.42
N GLU A 173 2.67 8.67 3.67
CA GLU A 173 3.82 8.08 4.35
C GLU A 173 3.67 6.56 4.47
N ILE A 174 2.48 6.15 4.90
CA ILE A 174 2.06 4.75 4.99
C ILE A 174 2.06 4.06 3.62
N LEU A 175 1.65 4.76 2.56
CA LEU A 175 1.70 4.25 1.17
C LEU A 175 3.16 4.12 0.66
N TYR A 176 4.03 5.08 1.02
CA TYR A 176 5.45 5.15 0.63
C TYR A 176 6.33 4.10 1.32
N GLU A 177 6.05 3.77 2.59
CA GLU A 177 6.74 2.70 3.31
C GLU A 177 6.13 1.32 3.05
N GLY A 178 4.82 1.26 2.78
CA GLY A 178 4.06 0.04 2.61
C GLY A 178 4.08 -0.59 1.22
N VAL A 179 4.23 0.23 0.17
CA VAL A 179 4.16 -0.19 -1.24
C VAL A 179 5.45 0.26 -1.92
N GLY A 180 6.49 -0.59 -1.89
CA GLY A 180 7.82 -0.30 -2.48
C GLY A 180 7.84 0.11 -3.97
N ILE A 181 6.69 0.10 -4.64
CA ILE A 181 6.45 0.48 -6.03
C ILE A 181 6.66 1.99 -6.26
N ALA A 182 6.27 2.86 -5.31
CA ALA A 182 6.38 4.32 -5.49
C ALA A 182 7.85 4.81 -5.50
N LYS A 183 8.69 4.24 -4.62
CA LYS A 183 10.13 4.55 -4.54
C LYS A 183 10.88 4.08 -5.79
N GLU A 184 10.51 2.93 -6.35
CA GLU A 184 11.07 2.45 -7.61
C GLU A 184 10.59 3.29 -8.80
N MET A 185 9.34 3.75 -8.81
CA MET A 185 8.81 4.52 -9.94
C MET A 185 9.54 5.86 -10.11
N GLN A 186 9.78 6.61 -9.03
CA GLN A 186 10.55 7.86 -9.09
C GLN A 186 12.00 7.65 -9.51
N LEU A 187 12.66 6.66 -8.90
CA LEU A 187 14.04 6.30 -9.24
C LEU A 187 14.19 6.11 -10.74
N HIS A 188 13.36 5.24 -11.31
CA HIS A 188 13.48 4.89 -12.71
C HIS A 188 13.00 6.01 -13.63
N MET A 189 11.97 6.78 -13.24
CA MET A 189 11.49 7.92 -14.01
C MET A 189 12.61 8.97 -14.16
N TRP A 190 13.28 9.33 -13.07
CA TRP A 190 14.35 10.33 -13.10
C TRP A 190 15.63 9.80 -13.76
N THR A 191 15.98 8.52 -13.59
CA THR A 191 17.06 7.91 -14.37
C THR A 191 16.78 7.98 -15.88
N HIS A 192 15.55 7.67 -16.32
CA HIS A 192 15.19 7.79 -17.73
C HIS A 192 15.24 9.24 -18.21
N PHE A 193 14.77 10.18 -17.37
CA PHE A 193 14.84 11.59 -17.65
C PHE A 193 16.29 12.04 -17.89
N CYS A 194 17.23 11.65 -17.03
CA CYS A 194 18.65 11.93 -17.21
C CYS A 194 19.20 11.35 -18.52
N THR A 195 18.87 10.09 -18.86
CA THR A 195 19.30 9.49 -20.13
C THR A 195 18.75 10.25 -21.34
N ARG A 196 17.48 10.63 -21.32
CA ARG A 196 16.87 11.41 -22.41
C ARG A 196 17.43 12.81 -22.51
N VAL A 197 17.78 13.46 -21.39
CA VAL A 197 18.48 14.76 -21.42
C VAL A 197 19.86 14.63 -22.05
N ALA A 198 20.59 13.56 -21.77
CA ALA A 198 21.87 13.28 -22.45
C ALA A 198 21.67 13.16 -23.97
N GLU A 199 20.63 12.47 -24.44
CA GLU A 199 20.31 12.39 -25.88
C GLU A 199 19.86 13.74 -26.46
N LEU A 200 19.00 14.48 -25.75
CA LEU A 200 18.55 15.82 -26.15
C LEU A 200 19.71 16.82 -26.24
N SER A 201 20.80 16.58 -25.51
CA SER A 201 22.00 17.40 -25.57
C SER A 201 22.78 17.25 -26.88
N GLY A 202 22.53 16.20 -27.67
CA GLY A 202 23.34 15.87 -28.85
C GLY A 202 24.76 15.37 -28.52
N GLY A 203 25.12 15.25 -27.24
CA GLY A 203 26.38 14.68 -26.76
C GLY A 203 26.27 13.18 -26.45
N THR A 204 27.35 12.63 -25.91
CA THR A 204 27.44 11.22 -25.49
C THR A 204 27.43 11.10 -23.98
N MET A 205 26.56 10.23 -23.44
CA MET A 205 26.55 9.91 -22.02
C MET A 205 27.82 9.17 -21.61
N ILE A 206 28.50 9.65 -20.58
CA ILE A 206 29.70 9.03 -20.01
C ILE A 206 29.33 8.24 -18.76
N GLY A 207 29.46 6.92 -18.84
CA GLY A 207 29.09 6.00 -17.76
C GLY A 207 27.58 5.85 -17.59
N ASP A 208 27.17 5.37 -16.41
CA ASP A 208 25.76 5.23 -16.04
C ASP A 208 25.26 6.45 -15.26
N VAL A 209 23.93 6.59 -15.15
CA VAL A 209 23.32 7.58 -14.25
C VAL A 209 23.67 7.22 -12.80
N GLU A 210 24.39 8.12 -12.14
CA GLU A 210 24.71 7.99 -10.72
C GLU A 210 23.49 8.39 -9.89
N VAL A 211 23.08 7.50 -8.99
CA VAL A 211 21.96 7.74 -8.08
C VAL A 211 22.43 7.72 -6.65
N GLN A 212 22.19 8.83 -5.96
CA GLN A 212 22.43 9.00 -4.54
C GLN A 212 21.10 9.21 -3.82
N THR A 213 20.91 8.57 -2.67
CA THR A 213 19.71 8.74 -1.84
C THR A 213 20.13 8.78 -0.40
N GLU A 214 19.75 9.86 0.27
CA GLU A 214 19.95 10.07 1.69
C GLU A 214 18.60 10.15 2.41
N ARG A 215 18.57 9.67 3.64
CA ARG A 215 17.42 9.76 4.55
C ARG A 215 17.91 10.42 5.82
N VAL A 216 17.28 11.53 6.18
CA VAL A 216 17.53 12.23 7.44
C VAL A 216 16.26 12.12 8.29
N ASP A 217 16.39 11.53 9.47
CA ASP A 217 15.33 11.56 10.46
C ASP A 217 15.35 12.95 11.09
N VAL A 218 14.48 13.83 10.62
CA VAL A 218 14.36 15.19 11.15
C VAL A 218 13.75 15.08 12.55
N ALA A 219 14.53 15.38 13.58
CA ALA A 219 14.01 15.57 14.93
C ALA A 219 13.10 16.81 14.90
N ASP A 220 11.78 16.59 14.82
CA ASP A 220 10.82 17.68 14.76
C ASP A 220 11.05 18.62 15.96
N ALA A 221 11.41 19.88 15.65
CA ALA A 221 11.70 20.90 16.62
C ALA A 221 10.47 21.15 17.52
N GLY A 222 10.61 20.77 18.80
CA GLY A 222 10.06 21.51 19.93
C GLY A 222 8.56 21.39 20.22
N GLN A 223 8.28 20.77 21.38
CA GLN A 223 7.18 21.12 22.32
C GLN A 223 5.74 20.66 22.01
N GLY A 224 5.43 20.10 20.84
CA GLY A 224 4.10 19.52 20.58
C GLY A 224 3.92 18.06 21.05
N GLN A 225 5.01 17.40 21.43
CA GLN A 225 5.13 15.94 21.42
C GLN A 225 4.45 15.23 22.60
N GLN A 226 4.20 15.89 23.73
CA GLN A 226 3.54 15.26 24.90
C GLN A 226 2.04 15.59 25.06
N LEU A 227 1.58 16.76 24.57
CA LEU A 227 0.20 17.19 24.75
C LEU A 227 -0.73 16.63 23.66
N VAL A 228 -0.19 16.35 22.47
CA VAL A 228 -0.98 15.84 21.33
C VAL A 228 -0.91 14.31 21.20
N GLU A 229 0.06 13.63 21.81
CA GLU A 229 -0.07 12.17 22.06
C GLU A 229 -1.32 11.89 22.89
N HIS A 230 -1.58 12.68 23.94
CA HIS A 230 -2.82 12.58 24.70
C HIS A 230 -4.05 13.07 23.92
N ALA A 231 -3.93 14.06 23.04
CA ALA A 231 -5.06 14.56 22.27
C ALA A 231 -5.39 13.72 21.02
N VAL A 232 -4.44 13.02 20.42
CA VAL A 232 -4.62 12.11 19.27
C VAL A 232 -4.89 10.70 19.74
N THR A 233 -4.31 10.23 20.84
CA THR A 233 -4.87 9.05 21.53
C THR A 233 -6.26 9.39 22.05
N ALA A 234 -6.55 10.60 22.53
CA ALA A 234 -7.92 10.98 22.87
C ALA A 234 -8.79 11.30 21.65
N ALA A 235 -8.31 11.68 20.47
CA ALA A 235 -9.15 11.98 19.30
C ALA A 235 -9.36 10.74 18.44
N PHE A 236 -8.42 9.80 18.36
CA PHE A 236 -8.63 8.45 17.85
C PHE A 236 -9.36 7.58 18.87
N ALA A 237 -9.03 7.62 20.16
CA ALA A 237 -9.86 6.94 21.16
C ALA A 237 -11.19 7.64 21.38
N ARG A 238 -11.38 8.95 21.11
CA ARG A 238 -12.72 9.57 21.10
C ARG A 238 -13.41 9.45 19.75
N THR A 239 -12.78 9.35 18.58
CA THR A 239 -13.54 9.02 17.35
C THR A 239 -13.83 7.53 17.29
N PHE A 240 -12.94 6.66 17.79
CA PHE A 240 -13.18 5.23 17.93
C PHE A 240 -14.05 4.91 19.14
N ALA A 241 -13.98 5.64 20.27
CA ALA A 241 -14.94 5.50 21.39
C ALA A 241 -16.19 6.36 21.25
N LEU A 242 -16.26 7.39 20.41
CA LEU A 242 -17.52 8.06 20.05
C LEU A 242 -18.17 7.30 18.90
N ALA A 243 -17.42 6.70 17.97
CA ALA A 243 -17.95 5.71 17.03
C ALA A 243 -18.28 4.37 17.72
N ALA A 244 -17.59 3.96 18.78
CA ALA A 244 -17.94 2.81 19.61
C ALA A 244 -18.93 3.14 20.75
N ARG A 245 -19.16 4.43 21.08
CA ARG A 245 -20.29 4.87 21.93
C ARG A 245 -21.53 5.21 21.11
N LEU A 246 -21.38 5.49 19.81
CA LEU A 246 -22.49 5.62 18.84
C LEU A 246 -22.74 4.32 18.06
N ARG A 247 -21.90 3.29 18.20
CA ARG A 247 -22.11 1.93 17.67
C ARG A 247 -21.63 0.89 18.66
N ASP A 248 -22.56 0.09 19.15
CA ASP A 248 -22.31 -0.97 20.12
C ASP A 248 -21.48 -2.17 19.59
N ARG A 249 -20.90 -2.16 18.37
CA ARG A 249 -20.18 -3.32 17.80
C ARG A 249 -19.01 -2.99 16.84
N PRO A 250 -17.90 -3.77 16.87
CA PRO A 250 -16.76 -3.65 15.94
C PRO A 250 -17.12 -4.05 14.48
N LEU A 251 -16.27 -3.65 13.51
CA LEU A 251 -16.40 -3.98 12.07
C LEU A 251 -16.64 -5.50 11.86
N HIS A 252 -17.53 -5.85 10.93
CA HIS A 252 -18.15 -7.18 10.75
C HIS A 252 -19.18 -7.61 11.82
N PRO A 253 -20.22 -6.80 12.09
CA PRO A 253 -21.17 -7.06 13.18
C PRO A 253 -22.11 -8.26 12.95
N LYS A 254 -22.25 -8.72 11.70
CA LYS A 254 -23.12 -9.84 11.31
C LYS A 254 -22.37 -10.74 10.32
N GLY A 255 -22.24 -12.00 10.68
CA GLY A 255 -21.67 -13.05 9.84
C GLY A 255 -22.28 -14.39 10.20
N LEU A 256 -22.03 -15.38 9.35
CA LEU A 256 -22.42 -16.77 9.57
C LEU A 256 -21.17 -17.64 9.60
N VAL A 257 -21.22 -18.66 10.43
CA VAL A 257 -20.16 -19.64 10.61
C VAL A 257 -20.63 -20.96 10.04
N PHE A 258 -19.74 -21.64 9.35
CA PHE A 258 -20.00 -22.92 8.72
C PHE A 258 -18.85 -23.89 9.00
N ASP A 259 -19.17 -25.18 8.98
CA ASP A 259 -18.14 -26.20 8.90
C ASP A 259 -17.47 -26.13 7.53
N ALA A 260 -16.17 -26.42 7.49
CA ALA A 260 -15.37 -26.35 6.29
C ALA A 260 -14.47 -27.56 6.13
N ALA A 261 -14.34 -28.04 4.90
CA ALA A 261 -13.33 -29.01 4.50
C ALA A 261 -12.40 -28.36 3.47
N LEU A 262 -11.09 -28.38 3.76
CA LEU A 262 -10.05 -28.00 2.81
C LEU A 262 -9.47 -29.26 2.19
N VAL A 263 -9.63 -29.41 0.88
CA VAL A 263 -9.01 -30.48 0.12
C VAL A 263 -7.81 -29.90 -0.63
N LEU A 264 -6.61 -30.18 -0.14
CA LEU A 264 -5.36 -29.71 -0.72
C LEU A 264 -4.88 -30.69 -1.81
N HIS A 265 -4.43 -30.16 -2.94
CA HIS A 265 -3.99 -30.93 -4.10
C HIS A 265 -2.50 -30.76 -4.41
N GLY A 266 -1.84 -29.84 -3.73
CA GLY A 266 -0.48 -29.40 -4.05
C GLY A 266 -0.45 -28.40 -5.22
N THR A 267 0.68 -27.73 -5.38
CA THR A 267 1.00 -26.91 -6.56
C THR A 267 1.93 -27.63 -7.54
N SER A 268 2.09 -27.09 -8.74
CA SER A 268 3.02 -27.59 -9.76
C SER A 268 4.50 -27.33 -9.42
N GLN A 269 4.76 -26.30 -8.60
CA GLN A 269 6.09 -25.99 -8.06
C GLN A 269 6.13 -26.30 -6.57
N HIS A 270 7.32 -26.64 -6.05
CA HIS A 270 7.53 -26.85 -4.63
C HIS A 270 7.80 -25.52 -3.91
N TRP A 271 7.10 -25.26 -2.81
CA TRP A 271 7.21 -24.03 -2.01
C TRP A 271 7.93 -24.22 -0.67
N GLY A 272 8.16 -25.46 -0.24
CA GLY A 272 8.66 -25.76 1.10
C GLY A 272 7.62 -25.49 2.18
N VAL A 273 6.33 -25.48 1.81
CA VAL A 273 5.22 -25.21 2.72
C VAL A 273 4.17 -26.30 2.58
N PRO A 274 3.95 -27.15 3.62
CA PRO A 274 3.01 -28.27 3.57
C PRO A 274 1.61 -27.88 3.08
N PHE A 275 1.12 -26.70 3.49
CA PHE A 275 -0.18 -26.19 3.09
C PHE A 275 -0.34 -25.95 1.57
N LEU A 276 0.76 -25.73 0.84
CA LEU A 276 0.76 -25.53 -0.60
C LEU A 276 1.22 -26.77 -1.37
N ASP A 277 2.04 -27.62 -0.75
CA ASP A 277 2.73 -28.72 -1.42
C ASP A 277 2.04 -30.08 -1.21
N GLU A 278 1.39 -30.29 -0.07
CA GLU A 278 0.84 -31.61 0.29
C GLU A 278 -0.56 -31.85 -0.26
N ARG A 279 -0.87 -33.14 -0.45
CA ARG A 279 -2.21 -33.64 -0.77
C ARG A 279 -2.84 -34.18 0.50
N THR A 280 -3.73 -33.40 1.10
CA THR A 280 -4.35 -33.75 2.38
C THR A 280 -5.73 -33.10 2.51
N GLU A 281 -6.54 -33.64 3.40
CA GLU A 281 -7.85 -33.09 3.76
C GLU A 281 -7.82 -32.57 5.18
N LEU A 282 -8.15 -31.29 5.35
CA LEU A 282 -8.16 -30.62 6.65
C LEU A 282 -9.58 -30.17 6.99
N ARG A 283 -9.98 -30.40 8.24
CA ARG A 283 -11.27 -29.94 8.75
C ARG A 283 -11.12 -28.63 9.52
N GLY A 284 -12.06 -27.72 9.31
CA GLY A 284 -12.03 -26.40 9.91
C GLY A 284 -13.41 -25.74 9.93
N GLU A 285 -13.38 -24.44 10.21
CA GLU A 285 -14.55 -23.58 10.26
C GLU A 285 -14.28 -22.35 9.40
N VAL A 286 -15.33 -21.85 8.75
CA VAL A 286 -15.27 -20.62 7.95
C VAL A 286 -16.35 -19.65 8.40
N ARG A 287 -15.97 -18.38 8.54
CA ARG A 287 -16.87 -17.28 8.82
C ARG A 287 -16.98 -16.37 7.60
N LEU A 288 -18.20 -16.21 7.11
CA LEU A 288 -18.56 -15.28 6.05
C LEU A 288 -19.26 -14.06 6.65
N SER A 289 -18.79 -12.85 6.35
CA SER A 289 -19.27 -11.64 7.03
C SER A 289 -19.26 -10.40 6.14
N ARG A 290 -20.13 -9.43 6.45
CA ARG A 290 -20.21 -8.14 5.76
C ARG A 290 -19.53 -7.05 6.59
N ALA A 291 -18.63 -6.27 5.99
CA ALA A 291 -17.83 -5.29 6.73
C ALA A 291 -18.55 -3.96 6.99
N ILE A 292 -19.22 -3.41 5.97
CA ILE A 292 -19.87 -2.09 6.03
C ILE A 292 -21.30 -2.22 6.57
N GLY A 293 -22.00 -3.31 6.23
CA GLY A 293 -23.35 -3.60 6.71
C GLY A 293 -24.45 -2.85 5.96
N LEU A 294 -24.20 -2.51 4.69
CA LEU A 294 -25.22 -1.89 3.83
C LEU A 294 -26.34 -2.90 3.53
N PRO A 295 -27.61 -2.46 3.38
CA PRO A 295 -28.70 -3.36 3.03
C PRO A 295 -28.51 -3.94 1.61
N PRO A 296 -28.78 -5.23 1.38
CA PRO A 296 -28.90 -5.77 0.02
C PRO A 296 -29.93 -4.95 -0.80
N PRO A 297 -29.70 -4.71 -2.11
CA PRO A 297 -28.66 -5.28 -2.97
C PRO A 297 -27.38 -4.42 -3.06
N LEU A 298 -27.17 -3.45 -2.17
CA LEU A 298 -25.99 -2.58 -2.24
C LEU A 298 -24.68 -3.36 -2.05
N PRO A 299 -23.61 -2.97 -2.78
CA PRO A 299 -22.32 -3.63 -2.70
C PRO A 299 -21.65 -3.41 -1.33
N ASP A 300 -20.98 -4.42 -0.82
CA ASP A 300 -20.29 -4.41 0.46
C ASP A 300 -18.93 -5.12 0.35
N LEU A 301 -18.07 -4.93 1.33
CA LEU A 301 -16.84 -5.71 1.45
C LEU A 301 -17.16 -7.00 2.19
N LEU A 302 -16.98 -8.12 1.50
CA LEU A 302 -17.28 -9.43 2.05
C LEU A 302 -15.99 -10.05 2.58
N GLY A 303 -16.04 -10.53 3.82
CA GLY A 303 -14.94 -11.21 4.49
C GLY A 303 -15.16 -12.72 4.50
N LEU A 304 -14.08 -13.47 4.27
CA LEU A 304 -13.99 -14.91 4.44
C LEU A 304 -12.83 -15.19 5.38
N ALA A 305 -13.14 -15.63 6.60
CA ALA A 305 -12.16 -15.98 7.61
C ALA A 305 -12.20 -17.49 7.84
N LEU A 306 -11.06 -18.15 7.71
CA LEU A 306 -10.93 -19.60 7.83
C LEU A 306 -10.08 -19.94 9.05
N ARG A 307 -10.47 -20.97 9.79
CA ARG A 307 -9.69 -21.57 10.88
C ARG A 307 -9.67 -23.08 10.71
N TRP A 308 -8.52 -23.71 10.82
CA TRP A 308 -8.42 -25.18 10.75
C TRP A 308 -7.31 -25.70 11.64
N ARG A 309 -7.36 -27.00 11.93
CA ARG A 309 -6.29 -27.69 12.67
C ARG A 309 -5.17 -28.08 11.72
N GLN A 310 -3.93 -27.78 12.10
CA GLN A 310 -2.75 -28.17 11.32
C GLN A 310 -2.13 -29.45 11.89
N PRO A 311 -1.73 -30.43 11.06
CA PRO A 311 -1.08 -31.65 11.51
C PRO A 311 0.18 -31.35 12.34
N SER A 312 0.39 -32.06 13.46
CA SER A 312 1.63 -31.92 14.24
C SER A 312 2.80 -32.59 13.53
N THR A 313 3.95 -31.92 13.47
CA THR A 313 5.20 -32.50 12.97
C THR A 313 6.08 -32.85 14.17
N GLY A 314 5.86 -34.03 14.76
CA GLY A 314 6.65 -34.59 15.86
C GLY A 314 5.84 -35.03 17.08
N ASP A 315 6.40 -35.96 17.86
CA ASP A 315 5.75 -36.69 18.97
C ASP A 315 5.41 -35.87 20.23
N ALA A 316 5.61 -34.54 20.23
CA ALA A 316 5.37 -33.69 21.41
C ALA A 316 4.93 -32.25 21.10
N GLY A 317 4.30 -31.99 19.95
CA GLY A 317 3.74 -30.67 19.62
C GLY A 317 2.22 -30.61 19.85
N ALA A 318 1.73 -29.64 20.63
CA ALA A 318 0.30 -29.36 20.76
C ALA A 318 -0.35 -29.10 19.39
N GLU A 319 -1.58 -29.58 19.17
CA GLU A 319 -2.36 -29.29 17.96
C GLU A 319 -2.46 -27.77 17.75
N ALA A 320 -1.82 -27.26 16.71
CA ALA A 320 -1.84 -25.84 16.38
C ALA A 320 -2.99 -25.54 15.42
N THR A 321 -3.75 -24.48 15.71
CA THR A 321 -4.72 -23.93 14.77
C THR A 321 -4.06 -22.91 13.85
N ALA A 322 -4.44 -22.89 12.58
CA ALA A 322 -4.09 -21.81 11.66
C ALA A 322 -5.31 -21.05 11.22
N GLU A 323 -5.09 -19.77 10.92
CA GLU A 323 -6.12 -18.84 10.50
C GLU A 323 -5.72 -18.11 9.22
N LEU A 324 -6.68 -17.97 8.30
CA LEU A 324 -6.51 -17.24 7.04
C LEU A 324 -7.66 -16.24 6.89
N LEU A 325 -7.29 -14.97 6.70
CA LEU A 325 -8.24 -13.89 6.46
C LEU A 325 -8.20 -13.48 4.99
N LEU A 326 -9.35 -13.56 4.33
CA LEU A 326 -9.56 -13.08 2.98
C LEU A 326 -10.69 -12.05 2.97
N ALA A 327 -10.63 -11.14 2.00
CA ALA A 327 -11.68 -10.18 1.73
C ALA A 327 -11.91 -10.07 0.21
N THR A 328 -13.02 -9.48 -0.21
CA THR A 328 -13.26 -9.27 -1.64
C THR A 328 -12.26 -8.28 -2.23
N THR A 329 -11.48 -8.76 -3.20
CA THR A 329 -10.44 -7.99 -3.89
C THR A 329 -10.57 -8.12 -5.41
N GLY A 330 -9.81 -7.34 -6.16
CA GLY A 330 -9.56 -7.67 -7.56
C GLY A 330 -8.78 -8.99 -7.69
N HIS A 331 -8.84 -9.61 -8.87
CA HIS A 331 -8.11 -10.86 -9.19
C HIS A 331 -6.96 -10.63 -10.17
N THR A 332 -6.86 -9.46 -10.80
CA THR A 332 -5.76 -9.11 -11.70
C THR A 332 -4.45 -8.93 -10.94
N THR A 333 -3.32 -8.84 -11.64
CA THR A 333 -1.99 -8.63 -11.04
C THR A 333 -1.92 -7.39 -10.15
N LEU A 334 -2.55 -6.29 -10.57
CA LEU A 334 -2.66 -5.07 -9.77
C LEU A 334 -3.89 -5.09 -8.84
N GLY A 335 -5.00 -5.66 -9.31
CA GLY A 335 -6.27 -5.65 -8.57
C GLY A 335 -6.27 -6.50 -7.30
N ARG A 336 -5.39 -7.50 -7.19
CA ARG A 336 -5.25 -8.36 -5.98
C ARG A 336 -4.76 -7.63 -4.73
N HIS A 337 -4.33 -6.38 -4.89
CA HIS A 337 -3.94 -5.49 -3.80
C HIS A 337 -4.99 -4.42 -3.48
N LEU A 338 -6.16 -4.47 -4.12
CA LEU A 338 -7.24 -3.50 -3.95
C LEU A 338 -8.51 -4.20 -3.52
N LEU A 339 -9.16 -3.66 -2.47
CA LEU A 339 -10.47 -4.09 -2.05
C LEU A 339 -11.49 -3.76 -3.15
N ARG A 340 -12.40 -4.71 -3.38
CA ARG A 340 -13.46 -4.59 -4.37
C ARG A 340 -14.80 -4.91 -3.71
N PRO A 341 -15.72 -3.93 -3.62
CA PRO A 341 -17.08 -4.21 -3.16
C PRO A 341 -17.77 -5.25 -4.05
N ALA A 342 -18.56 -6.13 -3.43
CA ALA A 342 -19.27 -7.20 -4.09
C ALA A 342 -20.74 -7.24 -3.65
N THR A 343 -21.60 -7.72 -4.54
CA THR A 343 -23.04 -7.89 -4.31
C THR A 343 -23.45 -9.36 -4.16
N HIS A 344 -22.50 -10.30 -4.30
CA HIS A 344 -22.71 -11.74 -4.27
C HIS A 344 -21.63 -12.41 -3.42
N TRP A 345 -21.97 -13.47 -2.67
CA TRP A 345 -21.00 -14.39 -2.09
C TRP A 345 -20.38 -15.31 -3.14
N SER A 346 -21.16 -15.62 -4.20
CA SER A 346 -20.74 -16.43 -5.34
C SER A 346 -21.48 -16.01 -6.62
N PRO A 347 -20.81 -15.93 -7.78
CA PRO A 347 -19.35 -16.05 -7.97
C PRO A 347 -18.63 -14.80 -7.47
N THR A 348 -17.51 -14.96 -6.77
CA THR A 348 -16.72 -13.86 -6.21
C THR A 348 -15.27 -14.29 -5.93
N PHE A 349 -14.35 -13.34 -6.01
CA PHE A 349 -12.94 -13.55 -5.68
C PHE A 349 -12.63 -12.96 -4.31
N TYR A 350 -12.00 -13.76 -3.45
CA TYR A 350 -11.50 -13.36 -2.14
C TYR A 350 -9.98 -13.44 -2.16
N GLY A 351 -9.30 -12.38 -1.71
CA GLY A 351 -7.85 -12.32 -1.63
C GLY A 351 -7.38 -11.94 -0.24
N SER A 352 -6.16 -12.33 0.11
CA SER A 352 -5.55 -12.01 1.40
C SER A 352 -5.18 -10.53 1.54
N LEU A 353 -5.12 -9.79 0.42
CA LEU A 353 -4.68 -8.39 0.26
C LEU A 353 -3.20 -8.17 0.61
N LEU A 354 -2.76 -8.71 1.74
CA LEU A 354 -1.42 -8.71 2.27
C LEU A 354 -0.71 -10.03 1.92
N ALA A 355 0.60 -9.94 1.72
CA ALA A 355 1.44 -11.06 1.35
C ALA A 355 1.83 -11.93 2.55
N TYR A 356 2.13 -13.19 2.26
CA TYR A 356 2.77 -14.15 3.15
C TYR A 356 4.16 -14.49 2.62
N GLN A 357 5.05 -14.90 3.51
CA GLN A 357 6.39 -15.33 3.15
C GLN A 357 6.41 -16.85 3.00
N ALA A 358 6.88 -17.35 1.85
CA ALA A 358 7.14 -18.78 1.61
C ALA A 358 8.60 -18.92 1.16
N GLY A 359 9.47 -19.36 2.07
CA GLY A 359 10.92 -19.29 1.89
C GLY A 359 11.38 -17.85 1.62
N ASP A 360 12.01 -17.63 0.47
CA ASP A 360 12.54 -16.33 0.03
C ASP A 360 11.51 -15.52 -0.79
N ARG A 361 10.35 -16.10 -1.08
CA ARG A 361 9.34 -15.54 -1.98
C ARG A 361 8.14 -14.98 -1.20
N ARG A 362 7.57 -13.91 -1.74
CA ARG A 362 6.29 -13.37 -1.27
C ARG A 362 5.14 -13.87 -2.13
N ILE A 363 4.11 -14.38 -1.47
CA ILE A 363 2.92 -14.92 -2.12
C ILE A 363 1.65 -14.31 -1.55
N LEU A 364 0.59 -14.39 -2.35
CA LEU A 364 -0.77 -14.03 -1.99
C LEU A 364 -1.64 -15.28 -2.05
N LEU A 365 -2.56 -15.37 -1.11
CA LEU A 365 -3.55 -16.44 -1.06
C LEU A 365 -4.91 -15.87 -1.46
N GLY A 366 -5.72 -16.69 -2.10
CA GLY A 366 -7.07 -16.34 -2.48
C GLY A 366 -7.99 -17.54 -2.54
N ALA A 367 -9.28 -17.25 -2.66
CA ALA A 367 -10.34 -18.22 -2.85
C ALA A 367 -11.30 -17.72 -3.93
N VAL A 368 -11.65 -18.58 -4.89
CA VAL A 368 -12.53 -18.24 -6.01
C VAL A 368 -13.83 -19.02 -5.88
N ALA A 369 -14.93 -18.35 -5.55
CA ALA A 369 -16.24 -19.00 -5.48
C ALA A 369 -16.72 -19.40 -6.88
N ARG A 370 -17.06 -20.70 -7.04
CA ARG A 370 -17.40 -21.28 -8.34
C ARG A 370 -18.73 -20.75 -8.86
N ARG A 371 -18.81 -20.53 -10.17
CA ARG A 371 -19.99 -20.00 -10.86
C ARG A 371 -21.21 -20.92 -10.88
N HIS A 372 -21.09 -22.14 -10.37
CA HIS A 372 -22.18 -23.12 -10.36
C HIS A 372 -23.38 -22.65 -9.53
N GLN A 373 -23.14 -21.88 -8.46
CA GLN A 373 -24.16 -21.36 -7.58
C GLN A 373 -24.05 -19.84 -7.48
N THR A 374 -25.14 -19.14 -7.78
CA THR A 374 -25.24 -17.68 -7.58
C THR A 374 -25.85 -17.43 -6.22
N VAL A 375 -25.08 -16.85 -5.31
CA VAL A 375 -25.53 -16.55 -3.95
C VAL A 375 -25.40 -15.05 -3.72
N PRO A 376 -26.51 -14.29 -3.63
CA PRO A 376 -26.48 -12.86 -3.31
C PRO A 376 -25.81 -12.59 -1.97
N ALA A 377 -25.20 -11.42 -1.78
CA ALA A 377 -24.50 -11.04 -0.54
C ALA A 377 -25.42 -10.87 0.70
N ASP A 378 -26.59 -11.51 0.72
CA ASP A 378 -27.50 -11.55 1.84
C ASP A 378 -27.21 -12.76 2.75
N LEU A 379 -27.33 -12.61 4.07
CA LEU A 379 -26.99 -13.69 5.02
C LEU A 379 -28.05 -14.78 5.06
N ALA A 380 -29.34 -14.45 4.91
CA ALA A 380 -30.40 -15.45 4.88
C ALA A 380 -30.37 -16.24 3.58
N ALA A 381 -30.07 -15.58 2.45
CA ALA A 381 -29.78 -16.25 1.18
C ALA A 381 -28.58 -17.18 1.31
N LEU A 382 -27.48 -16.73 1.92
CA LEU A 382 -26.29 -17.55 2.15
C LEU A 382 -26.60 -18.81 2.97
N ALA A 383 -27.29 -18.67 4.11
CA ALA A 383 -27.66 -19.81 4.96
C ALA A 383 -28.46 -20.86 4.18
N ARG A 384 -29.54 -20.43 3.50
CA ARG A 384 -30.38 -21.33 2.70
C ARG A 384 -29.60 -22.02 1.59
N SER A 385 -28.79 -21.26 0.85
CA SER A 385 -28.00 -21.79 -0.28
C SER A 385 -26.98 -22.84 0.16
N VAL A 386 -26.35 -22.66 1.33
CA VAL A 386 -25.35 -23.61 1.85
C VAL A 386 -26.01 -24.85 2.50
N ASP A 387 -27.19 -24.69 3.11
CA ASP A 387 -27.99 -25.80 3.64
C ASP A 387 -28.47 -26.73 2.51
N GLU A 388 -28.84 -26.16 1.36
CA GLU A 388 -29.25 -26.92 0.17
C GLU A 388 -28.09 -27.66 -0.48
N GLN A 389 -26.93 -26.99 -0.62
CA GLN A 389 -25.75 -27.57 -1.25
C GLN A 389 -24.46 -26.87 -0.79
N PRO A 390 -23.34 -27.60 -0.66
CA PRO A 390 -22.07 -27.00 -0.28
C PRO A 390 -21.61 -25.87 -1.20
N LEU A 391 -21.19 -24.75 -0.62
CA LEU A 391 -20.57 -23.68 -1.40
C LEU A 391 -19.10 -24.01 -1.65
N LEU A 392 -18.72 -24.09 -2.92
CA LEU A 392 -17.38 -24.52 -3.37
C LEU A 392 -16.53 -23.33 -3.81
N LEU A 393 -15.31 -23.25 -3.26
CA LEU A 393 -14.31 -22.27 -3.66
C LEU A 393 -12.99 -22.95 -4.05
N ASP A 394 -12.36 -22.48 -5.13
CA ASP A 394 -11.02 -22.91 -5.50
C ASP A 394 -9.99 -22.11 -4.70
N LEU A 395 -9.12 -22.80 -3.96
CA LEU A 395 -8.01 -22.17 -3.25
C LEU A 395 -6.88 -21.90 -4.25
N VAL A 396 -6.45 -20.65 -4.31
CA VAL A 396 -5.47 -20.17 -5.28
C VAL A 396 -4.32 -19.44 -4.61
N VAL A 397 -3.14 -19.56 -5.21
CA VAL A 397 -1.91 -18.91 -4.77
C VAL A 397 -1.28 -18.18 -5.94
N ALA A 398 -0.63 -17.06 -5.67
CA ALA A 398 0.14 -16.36 -6.68
C ALA A 398 1.33 -15.65 -6.07
N THR A 399 2.40 -15.50 -6.84
CA THR A 399 3.43 -14.50 -6.54
C THR A 399 2.90 -13.09 -6.86
N GLY A 400 3.61 -12.05 -6.40
CA GLY A 400 3.18 -10.65 -6.60
C GLY A 400 2.75 -10.30 -8.03
N PHE A 401 3.43 -10.84 -9.05
CA PHE A 401 3.11 -10.59 -10.46
C PHE A 401 2.76 -11.85 -11.27
N GLY A 402 2.72 -13.02 -10.62
CA GLY A 402 2.43 -14.30 -11.27
C GLY A 402 0.93 -14.55 -11.48
N PRO A 403 0.59 -15.50 -12.38
CA PRO A 403 -0.78 -15.97 -12.51
C PRO A 403 -1.26 -16.63 -11.20
N TRP A 404 -2.58 -16.66 -11.01
CA TRP A 404 -3.17 -17.47 -9.95
C TRP A 404 -3.09 -18.94 -10.32
N GLU A 405 -2.52 -19.72 -9.42
CA GLU A 405 -2.40 -21.17 -9.53
C GLU A 405 -3.32 -21.79 -8.48
N ARG A 406 -4.14 -22.76 -8.88
CA ARG A 406 -4.99 -23.51 -7.95
C ARG A 406 -4.16 -24.55 -7.21
N PHE A 407 -4.31 -24.61 -5.89
CA PHE A 407 -3.64 -25.60 -5.05
C PHE A 407 -4.60 -26.44 -4.20
N GLY A 408 -5.89 -26.10 -4.19
CA GLY A 408 -6.88 -26.83 -3.40
C GLY A 408 -8.31 -26.40 -3.66
N GLU A 409 -9.20 -26.90 -2.81
CA GLU A 409 -10.63 -26.62 -2.79
C GLU A 409 -11.08 -26.40 -1.35
N LEU A 410 -11.90 -25.38 -1.12
CA LEU A 410 -12.61 -25.13 0.12
C LEU A 410 -14.08 -25.46 -0.09
N ARG A 411 -14.60 -26.39 0.72
CA ARG A 411 -16.02 -26.75 0.77
C ARG A 411 -16.62 -26.16 2.03
N ILE A 412 -17.65 -25.33 1.88
CA ILE A 412 -18.40 -24.74 2.98
C ILE A 412 -19.68 -25.55 3.16
N LEU A 413 -19.90 -26.08 4.35
CA LEU A 413 -20.95 -27.04 4.66
C LEU A 413 -21.95 -26.44 5.65
N GLY A 414 -23.24 -26.68 5.39
CA GLY A 414 -24.30 -26.35 6.33
C GLY A 414 -24.36 -27.33 7.51
N PRO A 415 -25.09 -27.00 8.58
CA PRO A 415 -25.92 -25.80 8.70
C PRO A 415 -25.15 -24.55 9.12
N ALA A 416 -25.68 -23.37 8.76
CA ALA A 416 -25.16 -22.10 9.24
C ALA A 416 -25.35 -21.98 10.77
N ARG A 417 -24.28 -21.57 11.46
CA ARG A 417 -24.30 -21.23 12.90
C ARG A 417 -24.21 -19.71 13.07
N GLY A 418 -25.01 -19.17 13.99
CA GLY A 418 -24.90 -17.77 14.41
C GLY A 418 -23.59 -17.51 15.15
N ASP A 419 -23.02 -16.31 14.99
CA ASP A 419 -21.77 -15.88 15.63
C ASP A 419 -21.96 -15.44 17.11
N ASP A 420 -23.00 -15.95 17.77
CA ASP A 420 -23.44 -15.53 19.11
C ASP A 420 -22.72 -16.27 20.25
N HIS A 421 -22.11 -17.43 19.96
CA HIS A 421 -21.29 -18.20 20.89
C HIS A 421 -19.81 -17.95 20.62
N GLU A 422 -19.13 -17.34 21.60
CA GLU A 422 -17.69 -16.97 21.58
C GLU A 422 -17.24 -16.32 20.27
N SER A 423 -17.35 -14.99 20.20
CA SER A 423 -16.83 -14.17 19.10
C SER A 423 -15.53 -14.76 18.53
N MET A 424 -15.62 -15.43 17.37
CA MET A 424 -14.48 -16.06 16.71
C MET A 424 -13.59 -14.95 16.18
N ARG A 425 -12.75 -14.43 17.07
CA ARG A 425 -11.78 -13.38 16.79
C ARG A 425 -10.61 -14.03 16.09
N PHE A 426 -10.69 -14.10 14.77
CA PHE A 426 -9.60 -14.54 13.92
C PHE A 426 -8.43 -13.56 14.05
N ASN A 427 -7.25 -14.09 14.34
CA ASN A 427 -6.00 -13.35 14.39
C ASN A 427 -4.87 -14.17 13.72
N PRO A 428 -4.66 -13.98 12.40
CA PRO A 428 -3.65 -14.71 11.64
C PRO A 428 -2.21 -14.40 12.08
N ALA A 429 -1.99 -13.36 12.90
CA ALA A 429 -0.68 -13.11 13.50
C ALA A 429 -0.42 -13.99 14.73
N ARG A 430 -1.48 -14.36 15.48
CA ARG A 430 -1.40 -15.31 16.61
C ARG A 430 -1.45 -16.77 16.17
N ASN A 431 -2.17 -17.05 15.08
CA ASN A 431 -2.37 -18.39 14.52
C ASN A 431 -1.90 -18.44 13.05
N PRO A 432 -0.60 -18.21 12.76
CA PRO A 432 -0.09 -18.23 11.40
C PRO A 432 -0.13 -19.64 10.80
N ILE A 433 -0.22 -19.71 9.48
CA ILE A 433 -0.05 -20.96 8.74
C ILE A 433 1.43 -21.39 8.91
N ARG A 434 1.68 -22.62 9.37
CA ARG A 434 3.05 -23.15 9.48
C ARG A 434 3.80 -23.03 8.14
N GLY A 435 5.01 -22.47 8.18
CA GLY A 435 5.84 -22.21 6.98
C GLY A 435 5.38 -21.00 6.14
N LEU A 436 4.32 -20.31 6.55
CA LEU A 436 3.70 -19.19 5.85
C LEU A 436 3.42 -18.02 6.80
N PRO A 437 4.45 -17.41 7.42
CA PRO A 437 4.22 -16.25 8.28
C PRO A 437 3.71 -15.05 7.45
N PRO A 438 2.81 -14.22 8.02
CA PRO A 438 2.44 -12.96 7.41
C PRO A 438 3.67 -12.07 7.14
N ALA A 439 3.74 -11.45 5.96
CA ALA A 439 4.89 -10.65 5.55
C ALA A 439 4.54 -9.15 5.43
N GLY A 440 5.48 -8.28 5.82
CA GLY A 440 5.39 -6.82 5.67
C GLY A 440 4.95 -6.06 6.93
N LEU A 441 5.24 -4.75 6.94
CA LEU A 441 5.08 -3.86 8.11
C LEU A 441 3.61 -3.75 8.61
N PHE A 442 2.62 -3.80 7.71
CA PHE A 442 1.20 -3.74 8.09
C PHE A 442 0.70 -4.93 8.90
N GLN A 443 1.34 -6.09 8.78
CA GLN A 443 1.00 -7.26 9.60
C GLN A 443 1.60 -7.13 11.02
N GLN A 444 2.70 -6.38 11.18
CA GLN A 444 3.32 -6.11 12.48
C GLN A 444 2.50 -5.10 13.32
N VAL A 445 1.79 -4.17 12.67
CA VAL A 445 0.88 -3.21 13.34
C VAL A 445 -0.46 -3.86 13.74
N ARG A 446 -0.88 -4.93 13.07
CA ARG A 446 -2.12 -5.67 13.42
C ARG A 446 -2.04 -6.39 14.76
N GLY A 447 -0.86 -6.88 15.18
CA GLY A 447 -0.67 -7.59 16.45
C GLY A 447 -1.07 -6.74 17.68
N PRO A 448 -0.43 -5.57 17.91
CA PRO A 448 -0.71 -4.71 19.07
C PRO A 448 -2.14 -4.16 19.11
N THR A 449 -2.70 -3.83 17.93
CA THR A 449 -4.04 -3.23 17.81
C THR A 449 -5.15 -4.24 18.14
N TYR A 450 -4.96 -5.52 17.83
CA TYR A 450 -5.89 -6.59 18.24
C TYR A 450 -5.75 -6.96 19.72
N ASP A 451 -4.53 -6.94 20.26
CA ASP A 451 -4.27 -7.22 21.68
C ASP A 451 -4.91 -6.17 22.60
N ALA A 452 -4.80 -4.87 22.25
CA ALA A 452 -5.40 -3.78 23.02
C ALA A 452 -6.93 -3.82 23.08
N VAL A 453 -7.59 -4.19 21.98
CA VAL A 453 -9.07 -4.34 21.93
C VAL A 453 -9.53 -5.61 22.66
N GLN A 454 -8.68 -6.63 22.76
CA GLN A 454 -8.99 -7.87 23.51
C GLN A 454 -8.84 -7.73 25.03
N HIS A 455 -7.86 -6.95 25.51
CA HIS A 455 -7.69 -6.72 26.95
C HIS A 455 -8.79 -5.84 27.56
N THR A 456 -9.36 -4.92 26.78
CA THR A 456 -10.41 -4.02 27.25
C THR A 456 -11.75 -4.74 27.50
N ALA A 457 -12.06 -5.78 26.72
CA ALA A 457 -13.29 -6.56 26.88
C ALA A 457 -13.27 -7.55 28.07
N ARG A 458 -12.08 -7.99 28.52
CA ARG A 458 -11.94 -8.86 29.71
C ARG A 458 -12.25 -8.14 31.02
N ARG A 459 -12.08 -6.81 31.08
CA ARG A 459 -12.41 -5.99 32.27
C ARG A 459 -13.91 -5.68 32.42
N THR A 460 -14.69 -5.80 31.36
CA THR A 460 -16.14 -5.55 31.36
C THR A 460 -16.99 -6.79 31.63
N GLY A 461 -16.37 -7.98 31.75
CA GLY A 461 -17.05 -9.24 32.05
C GLY A 461 -17.05 -9.65 33.52
N ASP A 462 -16.49 -8.84 34.43
CA ASP A 462 -16.48 -9.16 35.85
C ASP A 462 -17.82 -8.72 36.48
N PRO A 463 -18.62 -9.62 37.09
CA PRO A 463 -19.89 -9.24 37.70
C PRO A 463 -19.61 -8.33 38.88
N ARG A 464 -20.13 -7.10 38.84
CA ARG A 464 -20.08 -6.18 39.98
C ARG A 464 -20.62 -6.87 41.24
N PRO A 465 -19.91 -6.84 42.39
CA PRO A 465 -20.41 -7.41 43.63
C PRO A 465 -21.68 -6.67 44.05
N ALA A 466 -22.69 -7.45 44.42
CA ALA A 466 -24.00 -6.96 44.83
C ALA A 466 -23.90 -5.87 45.91
N GLN A 467 -24.49 -4.71 45.64
CA GLN A 467 -24.69 -3.66 46.63
C GLN A 467 -25.53 -4.21 47.78
N ARG A 468 -24.91 -4.39 48.96
CA ARG A 468 -25.61 -4.58 50.23
C ARG A 468 -26.57 -3.41 50.44
N ARG A 469 -27.88 -3.70 50.50
CA ARG A 469 -28.88 -2.79 51.06
C ARG A 469 -28.53 -2.50 52.52
N GLN A 470 -28.34 -1.22 52.86
CA GLN A 470 -28.35 -0.76 54.25
C GLN A 470 -29.80 -0.49 54.69
N PRO A 471 -30.13 -0.72 55.97
CA PRO A 471 -31.52 -0.71 56.45
C PRO A 471 -32.05 0.72 56.64
N GLU A 472 -33.34 0.90 56.35
CA GLU A 472 -34.08 2.14 56.55
C GLU A 472 -34.04 2.58 58.03
N ARG A 473 -33.63 3.84 58.26
CA ARG A 473 -33.83 4.52 59.55
C ARG A 473 -35.23 5.11 59.58
N THR A 474 -36.03 4.61 60.52
CA THR A 474 -37.25 5.25 61.02
C THR A 474 -36.91 6.55 61.76
N ALA A 475 -37.75 7.58 61.59
CA ALA A 475 -38.20 8.53 62.63
C ALA A 475 -38.99 9.71 62.00
N PRO A 476 -39.80 10.46 62.78
CA PRO A 476 -40.33 10.19 64.12
C PRO A 476 -41.82 9.84 64.14
#